data_AF-A0A8B0SJM4-F1
#
_entry.id   AF-A0A8B0SJM4-F1
#
_cell.length_a   1.000
_cell.length_b   1.000
_cell.length_c   1.000
_cell.angle_alpha   90.00
_cell.angle_beta   90.00
_cell.angle_gamma   90.00
#
_symmetry.space_group_name_H-M   'P 1'
#
loop_
_entity.id
_entity.type
_entity.pdbx_description
1 polymer ?
#
loop_
_entity_poly.entity_id
_entity_poly.type
_entity_poly.pdbx_seq_one_letter_code
_entity_poly.pdbx_strand_id
1 'polypeptide(L)'
;MPPSTANGRMRATPILIIEVLSGSTKRIDLKEKFDNYIQIPSLLEYVMVSQETPYLRVYRRRTNWQLESYYADNTLILESVDLEIAVRHIYRRVRHVNFNTHTVSLITSYPPRFP
;
A
#
# COMPACT_ATOMS: atom_id res chain seq x y z
N MET A 1 7.65 -30.30 16.71
CA MET A 1 7.83 -28.86 16.47
C MET A 1 6.74 -28.40 15.53
N PRO A 2 5.90 -27.40 15.86
CA PRO A 2 4.96 -26.85 14.90
C PRO A 2 5.65 -25.80 14.02
N PRO A 3 5.26 -25.65 12.75
CA PRO A 3 5.79 -24.61 11.87
C PRO A 3 5.29 -23.23 12.32
N SER A 4 6.18 -22.24 12.28
CA SER A 4 5.93 -20.85 12.64
C SER A 4 4.94 -20.19 11.67
N THR A 5 3.74 -19.87 12.15
CA THR A 5 2.76 -19.05 11.41
C THR A 5 3.05 -17.57 11.64
N ALA A 6 3.62 -16.90 10.64
CA ALA A 6 3.61 -15.43 10.60
C ALA A 6 2.21 -14.97 10.18
N ASN A 7 1.34 -14.71 11.16
CA ASN A 7 -0.03 -14.25 10.95
C ASN A 7 -0.06 -12.76 10.53
N GLY A 8 -0.16 -12.50 9.22
CA GLY A 8 -0.56 -11.20 8.70
C GLY A 8 -2.03 -10.94 9.05
N ARG A 9 -2.28 -10.07 10.03
CA ARG A 9 -3.63 -9.76 10.51
C ARG A 9 -4.33 -8.81 9.54
N MET A 10 -5.21 -9.34 8.68
CA MET A 10 -6.08 -8.55 7.79
C MET A 10 -7.29 -8.02 8.57
N ARG A 11 -7.57 -6.72 8.51
CA ARG A 11 -8.82 -6.15 9.05
C ARG A 11 -9.95 -6.39 8.05
N ALA A 12 -11.12 -6.81 8.52
CA ALA A 12 -12.26 -7.18 7.68
C ALA A 12 -12.88 -6.01 6.89
N THR A 13 -12.53 -4.76 7.23
CA THR A 13 -13.12 -3.54 6.64
C THR A 13 -12.06 -2.42 6.50
N PRO A 14 -11.08 -2.55 5.60
CA PRO A 14 -10.08 -1.50 5.40
C PRO A 14 -10.74 -0.25 4.81
N ILE A 15 -10.33 0.93 5.30
CA ILE A 15 -10.68 2.24 4.72
C ILE A 15 -9.54 2.81 3.87
N LEU A 16 -8.32 2.36 4.11
CA LEU A 16 -7.09 2.73 3.42
C LEU A 16 -6.24 1.48 3.20
N ILE A 17 -5.75 1.30 1.97
CA ILE A 17 -4.75 0.28 1.62
C ILE A 17 -3.54 1.00 1.04
N ILE A 18 -2.35 0.65 1.53
CA ILE A 18 -1.07 1.14 1.03
C ILE A 18 -0.26 -0.06 0.53
N GLU A 19 0.05 -0.08 -0.76
CA GLU A 19 0.87 -1.10 -1.41
C GLU A 19 2.24 -0.53 -1.76
N VAL A 20 3.29 -1.16 -1.25
CA VAL A 20 4.68 -0.78 -1.57
C VAL A 20 5.14 -1.65 -2.72
N LEU A 21 5.45 -1.03 -3.85
CA LEU A 21 5.80 -1.72 -5.09
C LEU A 21 7.20 -2.33 -4.97
N SER A 22 7.29 -3.65 -4.94
CA SER A 22 8.56 -4.32 -5.19
C SER A 22 8.87 -4.31 -6.68
N GLY A 23 10.14 -4.09 -7.05
CA GLY A 23 10.58 -4.07 -8.45
C GLY A 23 10.27 -5.37 -9.24
N SER A 24 9.90 -6.46 -8.55
CA SER A 24 9.51 -7.74 -9.14
C SER A 24 8.00 -7.96 -9.27
N THR A 25 7.14 -7.03 -8.84
CA THR A 25 5.69 -7.20 -8.94
C THR A 25 5.25 -7.03 -10.41
N LYS A 26 4.74 -8.11 -11.02
CA LYS A 26 4.25 -8.08 -12.40
C LYS A 26 3.07 -7.11 -12.49
N ARG A 27 3.05 -6.25 -13.52
CA ARG A 27 1.95 -5.29 -13.79
C ARG A 27 0.55 -5.91 -13.76
N ILE A 28 0.45 -7.19 -14.13
CA ILE A 28 -0.80 -7.96 -14.11
C ILE A 28 -1.29 -8.18 -12.68
N ASP A 29 -0.41 -8.56 -11.75
CA ASP A 29 -0.74 -8.78 -10.33
C ASP A 29 -1.26 -7.48 -9.68
N LEU A 30 -0.63 -6.34 -9.99
CA LEU A 30 -1.08 -5.04 -9.50
C LEU A 30 -2.47 -4.65 -10.02
N LYS A 31 -2.76 -4.95 -11.29
CA LYS A 31 -4.07 -4.64 -11.88
C LYS A 31 -5.17 -5.49 -11.24
N GLU A 32 -4.91 -6.79 -11.06
CA GLU A 32 -5.84 -7.72 -10.44
C GLU A 32 -6.12 -7.34 -8.97
N LYS A 33 -5.07 -7.04 -8.20
CA LYS A 33 -5.21 -6.53 -6.82
C LYS A 33 -6.02 -5.25 -6.77
N PHE A 34 -5.69 -4.28 -7.61
CA PHE A 34 -6.43 -3.02 -7.68
C PHE A 34 -7.92 -3.27 -7.94
N ASP A 35 -8.25 -4.04 -8.97
CA ASP A 35 -9.64 -4.35 -9.34
C ASP A 35 -10.40 -5.05 -8.21
N ASN A 36 -9.75 -5.94 -7.49
CA ASN A 36 -10.34 -6.63 -6.34
C ASN A 36 -10.52 -5.69 -5.14
N TYR A 37 -9.53 -4.85 -4.83
CA TYR A 37 -9.58 -3.97 -3.66
C TYR A 37 -10.59 -2.85 -3.80
N ILE A 38 -10.72 -2.23 -4.98
CA ILE A 38 -11.67 -1.12 -5.18
C ILE A 38 -13.15 -1.56 -5.05
N GLN A 39 -13.42 -2.86 -5.06
CA GLN A 39 -14.76 -3.41 -4.79
C GLN A 39 -15.09 -3.48 -3.29
N ILE A 40 -14.10 -3.33 -2.39
CA ILE A 40 -14.33 -3.37 -0.94
C ILE A 40 -15.18 -2.15 -0.54
N PRO A 41 -16.41 -2.34 -0.01
CA PRO A 41 -17.33 -1.22 0.24
C PRO A 41 -16.86 -0.23 1.32
N SER A 42 -15.91 -0.59 2.17
CA SER A 42 -15.34 0.32 3.16
C SER A 42 -14.14 1.10 2.64
N LEU A 43 -13.53 0.69 1.52
CA LEU A 43 -12.30 1.30 1.03
C LEU A 43 -12.58 2.69 0.48
N LEU A 44 -11.81 3.67 0.95
CA LEU A 44 -11.89 5.06 0.55
C LEU A 44 -10.67 5.46 -0.29
N GLU A 45 -9.49 4.94 0.06
CA GLU A 45 -8.21 5.30 -0.54
C GLU A 45 -7.34 4.06 -0.79
N TYR A 46 -6.74 3.97 -1.98
CA TYR A 46 -5.74 2.99 -2.35
C TYR A 46 -4.47 3.71 -2.82
N VAL A 47 -3.35 3.47 -2.15
CA VAL A 47 -2.08 4.17 -2.37
C VAL A 47 -1.03 3.17 -2.81
N MET A 48 -0.35 3.45 -3.91
CA MET A 48 0.82 2.69 -4.37
C MET A 48 2.08 3.54 -4.19
N VAL A 49 3.08 2.99 -3.50
CA VAL A 49 4.34 3.65 -3.18
C VAL A 49 5.44 3.03 -4.03
N SER A 50 6.12 3.83 -4.86
CA SER A 50 7.33 3.38 -5.57
C SER A 50 8.47 3.16 -4.58
N GLN A 51 9.18 2.03 -4.66
CA GLN A 51 10.40 1.79 -3.86
C GLN A 51 11.65 2.46 -4.44
N GLU A 52 11.67 2.76 -5.74
CA GLU A 52 12.86 3.25 -6.44
C GLU A 52 12.91 4.78 -6.54
N THR A 53 11.74 5.41 -6.58
CA THR A 53 11.60 6.85 -6.81
C THR A 53 10.60 7.45 -5.83
N PRO A 54 10.75 8.74 -5.46
CA PRO A 54 9.79 9.44 -4.61
C PRO A 54 8.51 9.76 -5.39
N TYR A 55 7.73 8.72 -5.66
CA TYR A 55 6.55 8.75 -6.50
C TYR A 55 5.44 7.86 -5.92
N LEU A 56 4.27 8.46 -5.73
CA LEU A 56 3.07 7.80 -5.24
C LEU A 56 1.96 7.86 -6.28
N ARG A 57 1.20 6.79 -6.39
CA ARG A 57 -0.11 6.77 -7.05
C ARG A 57 -1.18 6.69 -5.99
N VAL A 58 -2.18 7.55 -6.08
CA VAL A 58 -3.30 7.54 -5.15
C VAL A 58 -4.60 7.45 -5.94
N TYR A 59 -5.46 6.54 -5.51
CA TYR A 59 -6.78 6.32 -6.08
C TYR A 59 -7.81 6.51 -4.98
N ARG A 60 -8.88 7.26 -5.26
CA ARG A 60 -9.90 7.60 -4.26
C ARG A 60 -11.28 7.22 -4.73
N ARG A 61 -12.09 6.70 -3.82
CA ARG A 61 -13.47 6.38 -4.14
C ARG A 61 -14.28 7.60 -4.54
N ARG A 62 -14.07 8.75 -3.86
CA ARG A 62 -14.78 10.01 -4.16
C ARG A 62 -14.51 10.55 -5.57
N THR A 63 -13.39 10.19 -6.19
CA THR A 63 -13.04 10.55 -7.57
C THR A 63 -13.29 9.42 -8.55
N ASN A 64 -14.07 8.41 -8.15
CA ASN A 64 -14.30 7.19 -8.92
C ASN A 64 -12.99 6.50 -9.34
N TRP A 65 -12.04 6.43 -8.40
CA TRP A 65 -10.74 5.80 -8.56
C TRP A 65 -9.92 6.36 -9.73
N GLN A 66 -10.02 7.68 -9.97
CA GLN A 66 -9.08 8.36 -10.86
C GLN A 66 -7.68 8.41 -10.23
N LEU A 67 -6.66 8.30 -11.08
CA LEU A 67 -5.26 8.34 -10.66
C LEU A 67 -4.86 9.77 -10.30
N GLU A 68 -4.41 9.96 -9.06
CA GLU A 68 -3.66 11.12 -8.62
C GLU A 68 -2.17 10.74 -8.48
N SER A 69 -1.28 11.58 -8.97
CA SER A 69 0.17 11.36 -8.92
C SER A 69 0.82 12.38 -7.99
N TYR A 70 1.66 11.89 -7.06
CA TYR A 70 2.40 12.73 -6.12
C TYR A 70 3.90 12.45 -6.25
N TYR A 71 4.69 13.52 -6.26
CA TYR A 71 6.15 13.53 -6.37
C TYR A 71 6.79 14.10 -5.10
N ALA A 72 8.12 14.05 -5.01
CA ALA A 72 8.90 14.42 -3.81
C ALA A 72 8.48 15.73 -3.13
N ASP A 73 8.19 16.77 -3.92
CA ASP A 73 7.86 18.11 -3.44
C ASP A 73 6.38 18.33 -3.15
N ASN A 74 5.53 17.33 -3.41
CA ASN A 74 4.12 17.41 -3.08
C ASN A 74 3.88 17.07 -1.60
N THR A 75 2.72 17.52 -1.12
CA THR A 75 2.13 17.09 0.14
C THR A 75 1.02 16.10 -0.17
N LEU A 76 1.09 14.91 0.42
CA LEU A 76 0.03 13.92 0.37
C LEU A 76 -0.96 14.21 1.50
N ILE A 77 -2.24 14.29 1.13
CA ILE A 77 -3.36 14.30 2.08
C ILE A 77 -4.07 12.95 1.97
N LEU A 78 -4.23 12.25 3.10
CA LEU A 78 -5.03 11.04 3.24
C LEU A 78 -6.26 11.38 4.08
N GLU A 79 -7.37 11.58 3.40
CA GLU A 79 -8.63 12.06 3.97
C GLU A 79 -9.27 11.02 4.89
N SER A 80 -9.06 9.72 4.60
CA SER A 80 -9.66 8.63 5.38
C SER A 80 -9.11 8.53 6.82
N VAL A 81 -7.93 9.10 7.06
CA VAL A 81 -7.20 9.00 8.33
C VAL A 81 -6.74 10.37 8.85
N ASP A 82 -7.21 11.46 8.25
CA ASP A 82 -6.87 12.84 8.61
C ASP A 82 -5.34 13.06 8.74
N LEU A 83 -4.60 12.64 7.70
CA LEU A 83 -3.14 12.73 7.67
C LEU A 83 -2.66 13.63 6.52
N GLU A 84 -1.83 14.59 6.87
CA GLU A 84 -1.08 15.41 5.92
C GLU A 84 0.43 15.12 6.07
N ILE A 85 1.09 14.75 4.98
CA ILE A 85 2.52 14.41 5.00
C ILE A 85 3.22 14.81 3.70
N ALA A 86 4.35 15.50 3.82
CA ALA A 86 5.22 15.77 2.67
C ALA A 86 5.76 14.45 2.09
N VAL A 87 5.68 14.26 0.77
CA VAL A 87 6.10 13.00 0.12
C VAL A 87 7.57 12.68 0.44
N ARG A 88 8.46 13.68 0.37
CA ARG A 88 9.86 13.53 0.81
C ARG A 88 10.05 12.93 2.21
N HIS A 89 9.11 13.12 3.14
CA HIS A 89 9.22 12.55 4.49
C HIS A 89 8.93 11.05 4.53
N ILE A 90 8.10 10.52 3.62
CA ILE A 90 7.88 9.07 3.44
C ILE A 90 9.21 8.39 3.09
N TYR A 91 10.05 9.06 2.28
CA TYR A 91 11.34 8.54 1.81
C TYR A 91 12.54 8.88 2.72
N ARG A 92 12.39 9.80 3.69
CA ARG A 92 13.48 10.31 4.55
C ARG A 92 14.10 9.28 5.51
N ARG A 93 13.48 8.10 5.67
CA ARG A 93 13.96 7.02 6.57
C ARG A 93 14.43 5.75 5.85
N VAL A 94 14.68 5.79 4.54
CA VAL A 94 15.37 4.68 3.87
C VAL A 94 16.87 4.78 4.17
N ARG A 95 17.26 4.55 5.43
CA ARG A 95 18.58 3.96 5.70
C ARG A 95 18.41 2.48 5.41
N HIS A 96 19.21 1.92 4.51
CA HIS A 96 19.37 0.47 4.44
C HIS A 96 19.92 0.01 5.80
N VAL A 97 19.04 -0.40 6.70
CA VAL A 97 19.43 -1.01 7.97
C VAL A 97 18.84 -2.41 7.98
N ASN A 98 19.70 -3.39 7.74
CA ASN A 98 19.40 -4.80 7.97
C ASN A 98 19.16 -5.01 9.47
N PHE A 99 17.92 -5.12 9.96
CA PHE A 99 17.67 -5.74 11.27
C PHE A 99 16.30 -6.43 11.38
N ASN A 100 16.36 -7.60 12.01
CA ASN A 100 15.29 -8.47 12.45
C ASN A 100 14.21 -7.75 13.29
N THR A 101 12.96 -8.05 12.95
CA THR A 101 11.73 -8.12 13.77
C THR A 101 11.39 -6.92 14.67
N HIS A 102 10.21 -6.30 14.45
CA HIS A 102 9.09 -6.08 15.39
C HIS A 102 8.01 -5.20 14.69
N THR A 103 6.91 -5.85 14.33
CA THR A 103 5.63 -5.40 13.74
C THR A 103 5.47 -3.96 13.21
N VAL A 104 5.63 -3.82 11.89
CA VAL A 104 4.77 -2.99 11.02
C VAL A 104 4.06 -3.99 10.12
N SER A 105 2.73 -3.92 9.99
CA SER A 105 1.96 -4.85 9.16
C SER A 105 2.31 -4.67 7.67
N LEU A 106 3.39 -5.33 7.25
CA LEU A 106 3.68 -5.70 5.89
C LEU A 106 2.67 -6.79 5.51
N ILE A 107 1.63 -6.46 4.76
CA ILE A 107 0.88 -7.47 4.02
C ILE A 107 1.69 -7.74 2.76
N THR A 108 2.72 -8.59 2.90
CA THR A 108 3.18 -9.42 1.80
C THR A 108 2.49 -10.76 1.96
N SER A 109 1.55 -11.07 1.07
CA SER A 109 1.14 -12.45 0.84
C SER A 109 0.61 -12.60 -0.58
N TYR A 110 1.15 -13.61 -1.24
CA TYR A 110 0.73 -14.21 -2.49
C TYR A 110 -0.81 -14.35 -2.62
N PRO A 111 -1.32 -14.40 -3.87
CA PRO A 111 -2.75 -14.34 -4.19
C PRO A 111 -3.56 -15.51 -3.61
N PRO A 112 -4.88 -15.35 -3.45
CA PRO A 112 -5.77 -16.48 -3.20
C PRO A 112 -5.65 -17.49 -4.35
N ARG A 113 -5.34 -18.76 -4.02
CA ARG A 113 -5.70 -19.87 -4.91
C ARG A 113 -7.21 -20.01 -4.83
N PHE A 114 -7.89 -19.66 -5.91
CA PHE A 114 -9.26 -20.13 -6.12
C PHE A 114 -9.22 -21.47 -6.86
N PRO A 115 -10.22 -22.35 -6.66
CA PRO A 115 -10.32 -23.64 -7.35
C PRO A 115 -10.44 -23.50 -8.87
#